data_AF-A0A1V6ALZ7-F1
#
_entry.id   AF-A0A1V6ALZ7-F1
#
_cell.length_a   1.000
_cell.length_b   1.000
_cell.length_c   1.000
_cell.angle_alpha   90.00
_cell.angle_beta   90.00
_cell.angle_gamma   90.00
#
_symmetry.space_group_name_H-M   'P 1'
#
loop_
_entity.id
_entity.type
_entity.pdbx_description
1 polymer ?
#
loop_
_entity_poly.entity_id
_entity_poly.type
_entity_poly.pdbx_seq_one_letter_code
_entity_poly.pdbx_strand_id
1 'polypeptide(L)'
;MKKQQRICLCTIIIAIVLGLASIAYAACSHDSYYWDINLTETYAYNCYEFCSKTTYQEYECKICGEMWTTEGTSMVPHAWYRIDLGHIPSLPLHKFRTVCLQCGYSIDTEEFCPLTH
;
A
#
# COMPACT_ATOMS: atom_id res chain seq x y z
N MET A 1 8.84 43.91 -44.48
CA MET A 1 7.57 43.33 -43.99
C MET A 1 6.68 44.41 -43.42
N LYS A 2 5.42 44.50 -43.86
CA LYS A 2 4.43 45.43 -43.32
C LYS A 2 4.07 45.02 -41.87
N LYS A 3 3.75 45.98 -40.99
CA LYS A 3 3.44 45.75 -39.55
C LYS A 3 2.43 44.62 -39.33
N GLN A 4 1.45 44.51 -40.22
CA GLN A 4 0.40 43.49 -40.25
C GLN A 4 0.92 42.06 -40.48
N GLN A 5 1.98 41.89 -41.30
CA GLN A 5 2.60 40.58 -41.54
C GLN A 5 3.38 40.08 -40.32
N ARG A 6 3.97 40.98 -39.52
CA ARG A 6 4.68 40.62 -38.28
C ARG A 6 3.72 40.13 -37.20
N ILE A 7 2.57 40.80 -37.05
CA ILE A 7 1.53 40.41 -36.09
C ILE A 7 0.99 39.02 -36.42
N CYS A 8 0.68 38.77 -37.69
CA CYS A 8 0.14 37.48 -38.14
C CYS A 8 1.13 36.32 -37.89
N LEU A 9 2.44 36.56 -38.12
CA LEU A 9 3.48 35.57 -37.87
C LEU A 9 3.63 35.28 -36.37
N CYS A 10 3.58 36.30 -35.51
CA CYS A 10 3.61 36.11 -34.07
C CYS A 10 2.41 35.33 -33.54
N THR A 11 1.20 35.58 -34.04
CA THR A 11 0.00 34.83 -33.62
C THR A 11 0.07 33.36 -34.05
N ILE A 12 0.62 33.06 -35.23
CA ILE A 12 0.81 31.68 -35.69
C ILE A 12 1.83 30.95 -34.81
N ILE A 13 2.96 31.59 -34.48
CA ILE A 13 3.98 31.00 -33.61
C ILE A 13 3.41 30.71 -32.21
N ILE A 14 2.64 31.63 -31.63
CA ILE A 14 2.00 31.43 -30.32
C ILE A 14 1.02 30.27 -30.37
N ALA A 15 0.20 30.16 -31.43
CA ALA A 15 -0.72 29.05 -31.60
C ALA A 15 -0.01 27.69 -31.74
N ILE A 16 1.14 27.65 -32.42
CA ILE A 16 1.96 26.44 -32.56
C ILE A 16 2.58 26.05 -31.21
N VAL A 17 3.13 27.01 -30.46
CA VAL A 17 3.72 26.74 -29.13
C VAL A 17 2.65 26.27 -28.13
N LEU A 18 1.46 26.88 -28.14
CA LEU A 18 0.35 26.46 -27.29
C LEU A 18 -0.24 25.11 -27.73
N GLY A 19 -0.32 24.83 -29.03
CA GLY A 19 -0.77 23.55 -29.56
C GLY A 19 0.19 22.40 -29.24
N LEU A 20 1.50 22.64 -29.34
CA LEU A 20 2.52 21.64 -29.01
C LEU A 20 2.60 21.36 -27.49
N ALA A 21 2.27 22.34 -26.64
CA ALA A 21 2.19 22.14 -25.19
C ALA A 21 1.00 21.27 -24.76
N SER A 22 -0.06 21.16 -25.59
CA SER A 22 -1.27 20.40 -25.27
C SER A 22 -1.22 18.89 -25.55
N ILE A 23 -0.10 18.37 -26.09
CA ILE A 23 0.01 16.95 -26.49
C ILE A 23 0.54 16.06 -25.35
N ALA A 24 0.87 16.62 -24.18
CA ALA A 24 1.56 15.89 -23.12
C ALA A 24 0.64 15.33 -22.03
N TYR A 25 -0.47 14.68 -22.38
CA TYR A 25 -1.20 13.78 -21.46
C TYR A 25 -1.97 12.71 -22.26
N ALA A 26 -1.25 11.95 -23.08
CA ALA A 26 -1.75 10.64 -23.49
C ALA A 26 -1.36 9.65 -22.37
N ALA A 27 -2.35 8.97 -21.79
CA ALA A 27 -2.07 7.85 -20.88
C ALA A 27 -1.13 6.86 -21.59
N CYS A 28 0.00 6.58 -20.96
CA CYS A 28 0.96 5.59 -21.40
C CYS A 28 0.26 4.24 -21.63
N SER A 29 0.13 3.84 -22.90
CA SER A 29 -0.46 2.55 -23.30
C SER A 29 0.64 1.66 -23.87
N HIS A 30 1.45 1.09 -22.95
CA HIS A 30 2.47 0.10 -23.29
C HIS A 30 2.04 -1.27 -22.79
N ASP A 31 2.57 -2.30 -23.45
CA ASP A 31 2.40 -3.70 -23.05
C ASP A 31 2.86 -3.95 -21.60
N SER A 32 2.28 -4.96 -20.94
CA SER A 32 2.54 -5.31 -19.53
C SER A 32 4.03 -5.56 -19.22
N TYR A 33 4.82 -5.99 -20.21
CA TYR A 33 6.27 -6.17 -20.07
C TYR A 33 7.02 -4.89 -19.64
N TYR A 34 6.52 -3.71 -20.05
CA TYR A 34 7.17 -2.42 -19.81
C TYR A 34 6.82 -1.77 -18.47
N TRP A 35 6.06 -2.47 -17.64
CA TRP A 35 5.65 -1.99 -16.33
C TRP A 35 6.44 -2.73 -15.25
N ASP A 36 7.19 -1.99 -14.45
CA ASP A 36 7.67 -2.49 -13.17
C ASP A 36 6.57 -2.36 -12.13
N ILE A 37 6.35 -3.42 -11.35
CA ILE A 37 5.30 -3.51 -10.35
C ILE A 37 5.95 -3.69 -8.99
N ASN A 38 5.74 -2.73 -8.10
CA ASN A 38 6.12 -2.84 -6.71
C ASN A 38 4.87 -3.13 -5.86
N LEU A 39 4.94 -4.16 -5.02
CA LEU A 39 3.82 -4.59 -4.19
C LEU A 39 4.21 -4.43 -2.71
N THR A 40 3.41 -3.65 -1.99
CA THR A 40 3.53 -3.45 -0.55
C THR A 40 2.24 -3.91 0.12
N GLU A 41 2.35 -4.69 1.20
CA GLU A 41 1.21 -5.10 2.00
C GLU A 41 1.33 -4.53 3.42
N THR A 42 0.20 -4.06 3.94
CA THR A 42 0.07 -3.63 5.34
C THR A 42 -1.09 -4.38 5.99
N TYR A 43 -1.00 -4.56 7.30
CA TYR A 43 -1.99 -5.31 8.07
C TYR A 43 -2.43 -4.49 9.28
N ALA A 44 -3.74 -4.47 9.51
CA ALA A 44 -4.35 -3.87 10.67
C ALA A 44 -5.29 -4.87 11.34
N TYR A 45 -5.45 -4.75 12.65
CA TYR A 45 -6.48 -5.49 13.37
C TYR A 45 -7.86 -5.02 12.89
N ASN A 46 -8.73 -5.96 12.53
CA ASN A 46 -10.11 -5.65 12.18
C ASN A 46 -11.06 -6.14 13.27
N CYS A 47 -11.05 -7.45 13.53
CA CYS A 47 -11.89 -8.08 14.54
C CYS A 47 -11.19 -9.33 15.09
N TYR A 48 -11.85 -10.09 15.97
CA TYR A 48 -11.28 -11.29 16.58
C TYR A 48 -10.85 -12.36 15.55
N GLU A 49 -11.57 -12.48 14.44
CA GLU A 49 -11.34 -13.53 13.44
C GLU A 49 -10.39 -13.09 12.32
N PHE A 50 -10.34 -11.78 12.01
CA PHE A 50 -9.68 -11.26 10.80
C PHE A 50 -8.76 -10.07 11.03
N CYS A 51 -7.69 -10.02 10.23
CA CYS A 51 -6.93 -8.82 9.90
C CYS A 51 -7.53 -8.14 8.66
N SER A 52 -7.46 -6.81 8.61
CA SER A 52 -7.54 -6.06 7.36
C SER A 52 -6.17 -6.08 6.70
N LYS A 53 -6.09 -6.58 5.46
CA LYS A 53 -4.91 -6.51 4.60
C LYS A 53 -5.14 -5.45 3.53
N THR A 54 -4.27 -4.45 3.48
CA THR A 54 -4.24 -3.45 2.42
C THR A 54 -3.03 -3.69 1.54
N THR A 55 -3.27 -3.92 0.25
CA THR A 55 -2.25 -4.12 -0.78
C THR A 55 -2.16 -2.86 -1.63
N TYR A 56 -0.97 -2.28 -1.66
CA TYR A 56 -0.60 -1.17 -2.53
C TYR A 56 0.21 -1.73 -3.70
N GLN A 57 -0.22 -1.43 -4.93
CA GLN A 57 0.51 -1.77 -6.14
C GLN A 57 0.90 -0.47 -6.83
N GLU A 58 2.20 -0.24 -6.93
CA GLU A 58 2.77 0.88 -7.67
C GLU A 58 3.28 0.34 -9.02
N TYR A 59 2.95 1.06 -10.08
CA TYR A 59 3.31 0.70 -11.45
C TYR A 59 4.13 1.82 -12.05
N GLU A 60 5.32 1.49 -12.56
CA GLU A 60 6.21 2.44 -13.22
C GLU A 60 6.49 1.98 -14.65
N CYS A 61 6.24 2.84 -15.63
CA CYS A 61 6.60 2.56 -17.01
C CYS A 61 8.10 2.79 -17.24
N LYS A 62 8.83 1.76 -17.65
CA LYS A 62 10.27 1.80 -17.97
C LYS A 62 10.64 2.79 -19.08
N ILE A 63 9.68 3.15 -19.93
CA ILE A 63 9.92 3.96 -21.14
C ILE A 63 9.70 5.44 -20.86
N CYS A 64 8.54 5.79 -20.28
CA CYS A 64 8.16 7.19 -20.08
C CYS A 64 8.20 7.66 -18.61
N GLY A 65 8.41 6.74 -17.65
CA GLY A 65 8.38 7.05 -16.23
C GLY A 65 6.98 7.36 -15.69
N GLU A 66 5.91 7.05 -16.43
CA GLU A 66 4.55 7.22 -15.93
C GLU A 66 4.32 6.30 -14.74
N MET A 67 3.77 6.89 -13.67
CA MET A 67 3.46 6.18 -12.44
C MET A 67 1.96 6.19 -12.16
N TRP A 68 1.43 5.04 -11.75
CA TRP A 68 0.08 4.93 -11.21
C TRP A 68 0.06 3.96 -10.04
N THR A 69 -0.91 4.13 -9.15
CA THR A 69 -1.04 3.34 -7.93
C THR A 69 -2.44 2.79 -7.82
N THR A 70 -2.57 1.53 -7.42
CA THR A 70 -3.84 0.94 -7.03
C THR A 70 -3.79 0.47 -5.59
N GLU A 71 -4.94 0.51 -4.93
CA GLU A 71 -5.12 0.05 -3.57
C GLU A 71 -6.25 -0.98 -3.54
N GLY A 72 -6.00 -2.11 -2.86
CA GLY A 72 -6.99 -3.12 -2.58
C GLY A 72 -7.02 -3.46 -1.11
N THR A 73 -8.21 -3.50 -0.51
CA THR A 73 -8.42 -3.95 0.87
C THR A 73 -9.15 -5.29 0.89
N SER A 74 -8.70 -6.21 1.74
CA SER A 74 -9.29 -7.53 1.94
C SER A 74 -9.25 -7.94 3.41
N MET A 75 -10.10 -8.89 3.80
CA MET A 75 -10.03 -9.51 5.12
C MET A 75 -9.30 -10.85 5.00
N VAL A 76 -8.32 -11.08 5.89
CA VAL A 76 -7.56 -12.33 5.96
C VAL A 76 -7.62 -12.88 7.39
N PRO A 77 -7.67 -14.21 7.59
CA PRO A 77 -7.64 -14.79 8.93
C PRO A 77 -6.35 -14.40 9.67
N HIS A 78 -6.43 -14.25 10.99
CA HIS A 78 -5.25 -14.01 11.81
C HIS A 78 -4.26 -15.18 11.77
N ALA A 79 -2.97 -14.86 11.63
CA ALA A 79 -1.86 -15.78 11.87
C ALA A 79 -1.47 -15.78 13.37
N TRP A 80 -2.31 -16.39 14.20
CA TRP A 80 -2.10 -16.44 15.65
C TRP A 80 -0.89 -17.32 16.03
N TYR A 81 -0.09 -16.79 16.94
CA TYR A 81 1.01 -17.48 17.60
C TYR A 81 0.90 -17.27 19.11
N ARG A 82 1.04 -18.36 19.89
CA ARG A 82 0.93 -18.32 21.35
C ARG A 82 2.30 -18.51 22.00
N ILE A 83 2.63 -17.59 22.90
CA ILE A 83 3.87 -17.55 23.67
C ILE A 83 3.54 -17.88 25.12
N ASP A 84 4.32 -18.77 25.70
CA ASP A 84 4.31 -19.03 27.14
C ASP A 84 5.13 -17.96 27.86
N LEU A 85 4.49 -17.20 28.77
CA LEU A 85 5.14 -16.18 29.59
C LEU A 85 5.47 -16.66 31.01
N GLY A 86 5.17 -17.91 31.32
CA GLY A 86 5.47 -18.58 32.59
C GLY A 86 4.38 -18.46 33.65
N HIS A 87 4.72 -18.95 34.84
CA HIS A 87 3.86 -18.97 36.00
C HIS A 87 3.70 -17.59 36.63
N ILE A 88 2.51 -17.32 37.16
CA ILE A 88 2.26 -16.12 37.96
C ILE A 88 2.56 -16.46 39.43
N PRO A 89 3.53 -15.78 40.08
CA PRO A 89 3.89 -16.06 41.46
C PRO A 89 2.68 -15.98 42.39
N SER A 90 2.58 -16.95 43.32
CA SER A 90 1.53 -17.01 44.36
C SER A 90 0.09 -17.19 43.85
N LEU A 91 -0.10 -17.47 42.55
CA LEU A 91 -1.40 -17.81 41.96
C LEU A 91 -1.31 -19.16 41.24
N PRO A 92 -2.38 -19.97 41.22
CA PRO A 92 -2.43 -21.20 40.43
C PRO A 92 -2.72 -20.89 38.95
N LEU A 93 -1.99 -19.93 38.37
CA LEU A 93 -2.22 -19.39 37.03
C LEU A 93 -0.93 -19.39 36.22
N HIS A 94 -1.10 -19.63 34.92
CA HIS A 94 -0.07 -19.58 33.89
C HIS A 94 -0.42 -18.47 32.91
N LYS A 95 0.55 -17.61 32.58
CA LYS A 95 0.34 -16.49 31.68
C LYS A 95 0.76 -16.84 30.25
N PHE A 96 -0.09 -16.53 29.29
CA PHE A 96 0.17 -16.71 27.87
C PHE A 96 -0.04 -15.39 27.12
N ARG A 97 0.71 -15.20 26.03
CA ARG A 97 0.49 -14.13 25.07
C ARG A 97 0.15 -14.71 23.71
N THR A 98 -1.04 -14.42 23.21
CA THR A 98 -1.42 -14.75 21.84
C THR A 98 -1.22 -13.50 20.98
N VAL A 99 -0.39 -13.59 19.94
CA VAL A 99 -0.05 -12.49 19.03
C VAL A 99 -0.34 -12.88 17.59
N CYS A 100 -0.88 -11.96 16.79
CA CYS A 100 -0.98 -12.14 15.35
C CYS A 100 0.31 -11.64 14.70
N LEU A 101 0.98 -12.51 13.93
CA LEU A 101 2.25 -12.16 13.27
C LEU A 101 2.09 -11.13 12.14
N GLN A 102 0.87 -10.90 11.68
CA GLN A 102 0.56 -9.97 10.58
C GLN A 102 0.25 -8.57 11.10
N CYS A 103 -0.81 -8.42 11.90
CA CYS A 103 -1.25 -7.11 12.39
C CYS A 103 -0.62 -6.68 13.71
N GLY A 104 0.14 -7.55 14.38
CA GLY A 104 0.78 -7.27 15.66
C GLY A 104 -0.17 -7.19 16.87
N TYR A 105 -1.49 -7.34 16.68
CA TYR A 105 -2.43 -7.41 17.79
C TYR A 105 -2.05 -8.58 18.71
N SER A 106 -2.08 -8.32 20.01
CA SER A 106 -1.84 -9.34 21.01
C SER A 106 -2.80 -9.25 22.17
N ILE A 107 -3.06 -10.39 22.78
CA ILE A 107 -3.85 -10.52 23.99
C ILE A 107 -3.12 -11.43 24.96
N ASP A 108 -3.01 -10.99 26.20
CA ASP A 108 -2.52 -11.82 27.30
C ASP A 108 -3.71 -12.55 27.92
N THR A 109 -3.57 -13.85 28.14
CA THR A 109 -4.55 -14.67 28.87
C THR A 109 -3.90 -15.33 30.07
N GLU A 110 -4.70 -15.56 31.10
CA GLU A 110 -4.30 -16.28 32.32
C GLU A 110 -5.15 -17.54 32.38
N GLU A 111 -4.49 -18.70 32.39
CA GLU A 111 -5.14 -20.00 32.42
C GLU A 111 -4.71 -20.77 33.67
N PHE A 112 -5.58 -21.63 34.18
CA PHE A 112 -5.27 -22.42 35.37
C PHE A 112 -4.04 -23.30 35.15
N CYS A 113 -3.08 -23.22 36.08
CA CYS A 113 -1.91 -24.09 36.09
C CYS A 113 -2.08 -25.19 37.15
N PRO A 114 -2.08 -26.48 36.76
CA PRO A 114 -2.23 -27.58 37.72
C PRO A 114 -0.96 -27.85 38.53
N LEU A 115 0.16 -27.24 38.15
CA LEU A 115 1.42 -27.38 38.86
C LEU A 115 1.37 -26.54 40.15
N THR A 116 1.83 -27.13 41.25
CA THR A 116 1.96 -26.41 42.52
C THR A 116 3.24 -25.55 42.46
N HIS A 117 3.11 -24.24 42.69
CA HIS A 117 4.18 -23.24 42.62
C HIS A 117 4.43 -22.63 43.99
#